data_AF-A0AAN0JJX5-F1
#
_entry.id   AF-A0AAN0JJX5-F1
#
_cell.length_a   1.000
_cell.length_b   1.000
_cell.length_c   1.000
_cell.angle_alpha   90.00
_cell.angle_beta   90.00
_cell.angle_gamma   90.00
#
_symmetry.space_group_name_H-M   'P 1'
#
loop_
_entity.id
_entity.type
_entity.pdbx_description
1 polymer ?
#
loop_
_entity_poly.entity_id
_entity_poly.type
_entity_poly.pdbx_seq_one_letter_code
_entity_poly.pdbx_strand_id
1 'polypeptide(L)'
;MDLNTFVTITVVIFVTSFVISVAVLIVGWIYFTPERVLRKVFPYIRESGNDITIFGYIIQKKLFKGQWIYTMYVIAWILFIVLFNTFLTISTKYDPYDGLNCFGYYDNGSELKVTSEEQAESENVTGISCYGLNFDIAGGIGHAGAILTLSWLFSSIVLWIKLKLYYKET
;
A
#
# COMPACT_ATOMS: atom_id res chain seq x y z
N MET A 1 0.91 22.44 -6.38
CA MET A 1 -0.14 21.70 -7.08
C MET A 1 -1.51 22.09 -6.53
N ASP A 2 -2.54 22.27 -7.35
CA ASP A 2 -3.93 22.48 -6.89
C ASP A 2 -4.63 21.13 -6.56
N LEU A 3 -5.77 21.19 -5.85
CA LEU A 3 -6.51 20.00 -5.40
C LEU A 3 -6.94 19.10 -6.58
N ASN A 4 -7.42 19.66 -7.69
CA ASN A 4 -7.85 18.87 -8.84
C ASN A 4 -6.67 18.13 -9.48
N THR A 5 -5.54 18.80 -9.64
CA THR A 5 -4.31 18.18 -10.12
C THR A 5 -3.82 17.09 -9.16
N PHE A 6 -3.86 17.34 -7.84
CA PHE A 6 -3.49 16.35 -6.82
C PHE A 6 -4.37 15.10 -6.88
N VAL A 7 -5.69 15.28 -6.97
CA VAL A 7 -6.66 14.17 -7.11
C VAL A 7 -6.42 13.40 -8.40
N THR A 8 -6.20 14.10 -9.52
CA THR A 8 -5.93 13.49 -10.82
C THR A 8 -4.68 12.62 -10.78
N ILE A 9 -3.57 13.13 -10.23
CA ILE A 9 -2.32 12.39 -10.10
C ILE A 9 -2.49 11.18 -9.17
N THR A 10 -3.21 11.35 -8.05
CA THR A 10 -3.51 10.24 -7.12
C THR A 10 -4.28 9.11 -7.83
N VAL A 11 -5.29 9.45 -8.63
CA VAL A 11 -6.06 8.46 -9.43
C VAL A 11 -5.17 7.78 -10.46
N VAL A 12 -4.29 8.53 -11.15
CA VAL A 12 -3.34 7.95 -12.11
C VAL A 12 -2.39 6.97 -11.41
N ILE A 13 -1.84 7.33 -10.25
CA ILE A 13 -0.97 6.45 -9.45
C ILE A 13 -1.73 5.19 -9.01
N PHE A 14 -2.98 5.34 -8.59
CA PHE A 14 -3.84 4.21 -8.25
C PHE A 14 -4.06 3.26 -9.42
N VAL A 15 -4.51 3.77 -10.57
CA VAL A 15 -4.78 2.96 -11.76
C VAL A 15 -3.52 2.27 -12.26
N THR A 16 -2.40 3.00 -12.34
CA THR A 16 -1.11 2.42 -12.78
C THR A 16 -0.63 1.31 -11.85
N SER A 17 -0.80 1.46 -10.53
CA SER A 17 -0.46 0.42 -9.56
C SER A 17 -1.25 -0.88 -9.82
N PHE A 18 -2.56 -0.76 -10.04
CA PHE A 18 -3.40 -1.91 -10.37
C PHE A 18 -3.03 -2.56 -11.70
N VAL A 19 -2.77 -1.77 -12.75
CA VAL A 19 -2.37 -2.28 -14.07
C VAL A 19 -1.06 -3.06 -13.97
N ILE A 20 -0.06 -2.53 -13.25
CA ILE A 20 1.22 -3.21 -13.03
C ILE A 20 1.00 -4.54 -12.28
N SER A 21 0.19 -4.53 -11.22
CA SER A 21 -0.08 -5.75 -10.45
C SER A 21 -0.83 -6.81 -11.26
N VAL A 22 -1.79 -6.42 -12.11
CA VAL A 22 -2.47 -7.35 -13.01
C VAL A 22 -1.49 -7.94 -14.03
N ALA A 23 -0.60 -7.14 -14.60
CA ALA A 23 0.43 -7.62 -15.50
C ALA A 23 1.36 -8.64 -14.81
N VAL A 24 1.81 -8.34 -13.58
CA VAL A 24 2.63 -9.26 -12.77
C VAL A 24 1.86 -10.54 -12.43
N LEU A 25 0.56 -10.45 -12.16
CA LEU A 25 -0.29 -11.60 -11.88
C LEU A 25 -0.35 -12.52 -13.11
N ILE A 26 -0.62 -11.96 -14.30
CA ILE A 26 -0.70 -12.72 -15.56
C ILE A 26 0.65 -13.36 -15.89
N VAL A 27 1.74 -12.59 -15.85
CA VAL A 27 3.09 -13.09 -16.13
C VAL A 27 3.51 -14.15 -15.12
N GLY A 28 3.27 -13.92 -13.83
CA GLY A 28 3.57 -14.87 -12.77
C GLY A 28 2.77 -16.16 -12.90
N TRP A 29 1.53 -16.08 -13.35
CA TRP A 29 0.68 -17.25 -13.59
C TRP A 29 1.16 -18.08 -14.79
N ILE A 30 1.54 -17.43 -15.89
CA ILE A 30 1.99 -18.10 -17.12
C ILE A 30 3.39 -18.70 -16.95
N TYR A 31 4.35 -17.93 -16.41
CA TYR A 31 5.76 -18.31 -16.42
C TYR A 31 6.21 -19.07 -15.18
N PHE A 32 5.71 -18.70 -14.00
CA PHE A 32 6.33 -19.14 -12.75
C PHE A 32 5.57 -20.22 -12.00
N THR A 33 4.32 -20.55 -12.36
CA THR A 33 3.39 -21.36 -11.56
C THR A 33 3.23 -20.81 -10.13
N PRO A 34 2.04 -20.33 -9.72
CA PRO A 34 1.83 -19.68 -8.41
C PRO A 34 2.41 -20.46 -7.21
N GLU A 35 2.39 -21.79 -7.29
CA GLU A 35 2.91 -22.71 -6.28
C GLU A 35 4.42 -22.63 -6.05
N ARG A 36 5.22 -22.37 -7.09
CA ARG A 36 6.67 -22.20 -6.92
C ARG A 36 7.01 -20.85 -6.31
N VAL A 37 6.31 -19.80 -6.71
CA VAL A 37 6.57 -18.44 -6.20
C VAL A 37 6.20 -18.35 -4.73
N LEU A 38 5.01 -18.82 -4.36
CA LEU A 38 4.56 -18.82 -2.97
C LEU A 38 5.49 -19.62 -2.05
N ARG A 39 6.05 -20.75 -2.51
CA ARG A 39 7.04 -21.51 -1.73
C ARG A 39 8.37 -20.79 -1.54
N LYS A 40 8.80 -19.97 -2.49
CA LYS A 40 9.99 -19.14 -2.34
C LYS A 40 9.77 -17.98 -1.37
N VAL A 41 8.60 -17.34 -1.43
CA VAL A 41 8.24 -16.20 -0.58
C VAL A 41 7.91 -16.64 0.85
N PHE A 42 7.25 -17.78 0.98
CA PHE A 42 6.81 -18.35 2.25
C PHE A 42 7.49 -19.71 2.47
N PRO A 43 8.70 -19.73 3.07
CA PRO A 43 9.51 -20.96 3.19
C PRO A 43 8.88 -22.04 4.09
N TYR A 44 7.83 -21.70 4.84
CA TYR A 44 7.05 -22.64 5.65
C TYR A 44 6.01 -23.44 4.84
N ILE A 45 5.83 -23.13 3.56
CA ILE A 45 5.02 -23.93 2.62
C ILE A 45 5.92 -25.01 2.01
N ARG A 46 5.60 -26.29 2.26
CA ARG A 46 6.34 -27.44 1.74
C ARG A 46 5.42 -28.38 0.97
N GLU A 47 5.95 -29.01 -0.08
CA GLU A 47 5.27 -30.15 -0.69
C GLU A 47 5.50 -31.40 0.15
N SER A 48 4.45 -32.17 0.39
CA SER A 48 4.50 -33.49 1.00
C SER A 48 3.71 -34.46 0.14
N GLY A 49 4.39 -35.12 -0.80
CA GLY A 49 3.73 -35.97 -1.80
C GLY A 49 2.90 -35.15 -2.79
N ASN A 50 1.61 -35.50 -2.97
CA ASN A 50 0.67 -34.78 -3.84
C ASN A 50 0.01 -33.56 -3.15
N ASP A 51 0.29 -33.36 -1.86
CA ASP A 51 -0.36 -32.36 -1.03
C ASP A 51 0.59 -31.21 -0.68
N ILE A 52 0.01 -30.01 -0.58
CA ILE A 52 0.71 -28.81 -0.13
C ILE A 52 0.53 -28.71 1.37
N THR A 53 1.64 -28.69 2.11
CA THR A 53 1.66 -28.49 3.55
C THR A 53 2.09 -27.07 3.91
N ILE A 54 1.42 -26.46 4.88
CA ILE A 54 1.79 -25.17 5.45
C ILE A 54 2.01 -25.38 6.94
N PHE A 55 3.22 -25.09 7.44
CA PHE A 55 3.61 -25.41 8.82
C PHE A 55 3.38 -26.90 9.21
N GLY A 56 3.46 -27.82 8.24
CA GLY A 56 3.23 -29.25 8.46
C GLY A 56 1.78 -29.72 8.31
N TYR A 57 0.82 -28.82 8.07
CA TYR A 57 -0.60 -29.16 7.89
C TYR A 57 -0.98 -29.23 6.42
N ILE A 58 -1.72 -30.27 6.00
CA ILE A 58 -2.20 -30.45 4.61
C ILE A 58 -3.30 -29.42 4.29
N ILE A 59 -3.17 -28.70 3.19
CA ILE A 59 -4.11 -27.66 2.74
C ILE A 59 -4.69 -27.97 1.36
N GLN A 60 -5.99 -27.69 1.19
CA GLN A 60 -6.69 -27.83 -0.08
C GLN A 60 -6.18 -26.84 -1.15
N LYS A 61 -5.97 -27.33 -2.38
CA LYS A 61 -5.51 -26.51 -3.54
C LYS A 61 -6.38 -25.28 -3.84
N LYS A 62 -7.68 -25.29 -3.52
CA LYS A 62 -8.57 -24.12 -3.71
C LYS A 62 -8.17 -22.94 -2.81
N LEU A 63 -7.83 -23.21 -1.55
CA LEU A 63 -7.40 -22.18 -0.60
C LEU A 63 -6.07 -21.54 -1.04
N PHE A 64 -5.21 -22.33 -1.67
CA PHE A 64 -3.93 -21.86 -2.20
C PHE A 64 -4.10 -20.85 -3.36
N LYS A 65 -5.03 -21.10 -4.29
CA LYS A 65 -5.35 -20.13 -5.36
C LYS A 65 -5.92 -18.81 -4.79
N GLY A 66 -6.78 -18.90 -3.77
CA GLY A 66 -7.30 -17.72 -3.07
C GLY A 66 -6.18 -16.90 -2.41
N GLN A 67 -5.23 -17.57 -1.76
CA GLN A 67 -4.08 -16.92 -1.13
C GLN A 67 -3.20 -16.16 -2.14
N TRP A 68 -3.01 -16.71 -3.34
CA TRP A 68 -2.27 -16.04 -4.41
C TRP A 68 -2.95 -14.76 -4.88
N ILE A 69 -4.25 -14.82 -5.16
CA ILE A 69 -5.03 -13.64 -5.58
C ILE A 69 -4.99 -12.57 -4.49
N TYR A 70 -5.18 -12.96 -3.23
CA TYR A 70 -5.09 -12.04 -2.09
C TYR A 70 -3.71 -11.40 -1.97
N THR A 71 -2.63 -12.17 -2.15
CA THR A 71 -1.27 -11.65 -2.10
C THR A 71 -1.03 -10.61 -3.20
N MET A 72 -1.52 -10.85 -4.42
CA MET A 72 -1.43 -9.88 -5.51
C MET A 72 -2.24 -8.61 -5.25
N TYR A 73 -3.43 -8.74 -4.66
CA TYR A 73 -4.22 -7.58 -4.21
C TYR A 73 -3.47 -6.74 -3.18
N VAL A 74 -2.83 -7.37 -2.20
CA VAL A 74 -2.01 -6.67 -1.19
C VAL A 74 -0.81 -5.98 -1.85
N ILE A 75 -0.14 -6.64 -2.80
CA ILE A 75 0.97 -6.05 -3.55
C ILE A 75 0.52 -4.79 -4.32
N ALA A 76 -0.67 -4.80 -4.92
CA ALA A 76 -1.21 -3.62 -5.61
C ALA A 76 -1.39 -2.41 -4.67
N TRP A 77 -1.91 -2.66 -3.47
CA TRP A 77 -2.06 -1.62 -2.45
C TRP A 77 -0.73 -1.10 -1.93
N ILE A 78 0.23 -1.99 -1.69
CA ILE A 78 1.58 -1.58 -1.25
C ILE A 78 2.23 -0.74 -2.35
N LEU A 79 2.14 -1.16 -3.61
CA LEU A 79 2.68 -0.40 -4.74
C LEU A 79 2.05 0.99 -4.84
N PHE A 80 0.73 1.10 -4.66
CA PHE A 80 0.04 2.38 -4.60
C PHE A 80 0.59 3.28 -3.48
N ILE A 81 0.67 2.77 -2.25
CA ILE A 81 1.18 3.52 -1.10
C ILE A 81 2.62 3.99 -1.35
N VAL A 82 3.45 3.13 -1.93
CA VAL A 82 4.85 3.44 -2.23
C VAL A 82 4.93 4.54 -3.27
N LEU A 83 4.26 4.40 -4.41
CA LEU A 83 4.26 5.42 -5.46
C LEU A 83 3.65 6.73 -4.96
N PHE A 84 2.60 6.66 -4.13
CA PHE A 84 2.00 7.83 -3.49
C PHE A 84 3.03 8.58 -2.64
N ASN A 85 3.70 7.91 -1.70
CA ASN A 85 4.72 8.56 -0.86
C ASN A 85 5.99 8.95 -1.64
N THR A 86 6.26 8.28 -2.77
CA THR A 86 7.42 8.57 -3.64
C THR A 86 7.20 9.79 -4.50
N PHE A 87 5.96 10.13 -4.86
CA PHE A 87 5.66 11.22 -5.80
C PHE A 87 4.90 12.38 -5.18
N LEU A 88 4.13 12.12 -4.12
CA LEU A 88 3.22 13.09 -3.51
C LEU A 88 3.65 13.38 -2.08
N THR A 89 3.55 14.65 -1.70
CA THR A 89 3.68 15.12 -0.33
C THR A 89 2.46 15.94 0.04
N ILE A 90 1.97 15.69 1.25
CA ILE A 90 0.87 16.43 1.87
C ILE A 90 1.39 16.98 3.19
N SER A 91 1.08 18.24 3.47
CA SER A 91 1.23 18.84 4.79
C SER A 91 -0.08 19.51 5.21
N THR A 92 -0.37 19.51 6.51
CA THR A 92 -1.48 20.25 7.10
C THR A 92 -1.04 21.58 7.71
N LYS A 93 0.23 21.92 7.56
CA LYS A 93 0.83 23.16 8.04
C LYS A 93 1.43 23.93 6.88
N TYR A 94 1.24 25.24 6.89
CA TYR A 94 1.91 26.14 5.97
C TYR A 94 3.39 26.26 6.35
N ASP A 95 4.27 26.03 5.39
CA ASP A 95 5.69 26.36 5.49
C ASP A 95 6.10 27.05 4.18
N PRO A 96 6.53 28.33 4.19
CA PRO A 96 6.91 29.01 2.96
C PRO A 96 8.17 28.43 2.29
N TYR A 97 8.94 27.58 2.99
CA TYR A 97 10.19 27.00 2.50
C TYR A 97 10.04 25.58 1.95
N ASP A 98 8.88 24.94 2.12
CA ASP A 98 8.65 23.55 1.71
C ASP A 98 8.37 23.38 0.20
N GLY A 99 8.10 24.48 -0.51
CA GLY A 99 7.77 24.48 -1.93
C GLY A 99 6.41 23.85 -2.27
N LEU A 100 5.56 23.59 -1.28
CA LEU A 100 4.21 23.07 -1.44
C LEU A 100 3.24 24.22 -1.76
N ASN A 101 2.16 23.91 -2.50
CA ASN A 101 1.07 24.86 -2.63
C ASN A 101 0.05 24.59 -1.54
N CYS A 102 -0.17 25.56 -0.65
CA CYS A 102 -1.12 25.48 0.44
C CYS A 102 -2.45 26.17 0.12
N PHE A 103 -3.53 25.56 0.57
CA PHE A 103 -4.90 26.06 0.47
C PHE A 103 -5.52 26.09 1.87
N GLY A 104 -6.13 27.23 2.19
CA GLY A 104 -6.83 27.46 3.43
C GLY A 104 -8.33 27.30 3.21
N TYR A 105 -8.98 26.58 4.11
CA TYR A 105 -10.42 26.40 4.14
C TYR A 105 -11.02 27.37 5.14
N TYR A 106 -11.96 28.20 4.69
CA TYR A 106 -12.59 29.22 5.51
C TYR A 106 -14.00 28.79 5.93
N ASP A 107 -14.51 29.33 7.04
CA ASP A 107 -15.84 29.01 7.59
C ASP A 107 -16.99 29.21 6.59
N ASN A 108 -16.80 30.08 5.61
CA ASN A 108 -17.75 30.33 4.53
C ASN A 108 -17.72 29.27 3.42
N GLY A 109 -16.91 28.21 3.56
CA GLY A 109 -16.73 27.16 2.57
C GLY A 109 -15.85 27.55 1.37
N SER A 110 -15.24 28.74 1.40
CA SER A 110 -14.29 29.14 0.36
C SER A 110 -12.93 28.47 0.55
N GLU A 111 -12.28 28.17 -0.58
CA GLU A 111 -10.92 27.68 -0.65
C GLU A 111 -10.06 28.76 -1.30
N LEU A 112 -9.04 29.24 -0.60
CA LEU A 112 -8.10 30.23 -1.14
C LEU A 112 -6.68 29.72 -0.97
N LYS A 113 -5.85 30.01 -1.98
CA LYS A 113 -4.42 29.73 -1.91
C LYS A 113 -3.80 30.61 -0.82
N VAL A 114 -3.11 29.97 0.13
CA VAL A 114 -2.37 30.65 1.19
C VAL A 114 -1.01 31.08 0.63
N THR A 115 -0.68 32.36 0.81
CA THR A 115 0.56 32.96 0.28
C THR A 115 1.45 33.54 1.39
N SER A 116 0.95 33.63 2.62
CA SER A 116 1.70 34.12 3.77
C SER A 116 1.28 33.40 5.05
N GLU A 117 2.17 33.43 6.04
CA GLU A 117 1.93 32.89 7.38
C GLU A 117 0.78 33.63 8.08
N GLU A 118 0.67 34.96 7.88
CA GLU A 118 -0.46 35.75 8.39
C GLU A 118 -1.83 35.28 7.85
N GLN A 119 -1.87 34.80 6.61
CA GLN A 119 -3.09 34.21 6.04
C GLN A 119 -3.37 32.82 6.59
N ALA A 120 -2.32 32.03 6.88
CA ALA A 120 -2.41 30.71 7.48
C ALA A 120 -2.93 30.76 8.92
N GLU A 121 -2.50 31.75 9.70
CA GLU A 121 -2.84 31.93 11.12
C GLU A 121 -4.08 32.80 11.34
N SER A 122 -4.76 33.21 10.26
CA SER A 122 -5.99 33.99 10.36
C SER A 122 -7.09 33.19 11.08
N GLU A 123 -7.79 33.84 12.02
CA GLU A 123 -8.89 33.23 12.78
C GLU A 123 -10.02 32.66 11.90
N ASN A 124 -10.12 33.12 10.65
CA ASN A 124 -11.13 32.65 9.70
C ASN A 124 -10.75 31.33 9.00
N VAL A 125 -9.52 30.83 9.18
CA VAL A 125 -9.04 29.58 8.58
C VAL A 125 -9.32 28.41 9.52
N THR A 126 -10.18 27.51 9.07
CA THR A 126 -10.55 26.27 9.79
C THR A 126 -9.55 25.14 9.58
N GLY A 127 -8.80 25.17 8.49
CA GLY A 127 -7.80 24.16 8.18
C GLY A 127 -6.95 24.54 6.98
N ILE A 128 -5.76 23.96 6.92
CA ILE A 128 -4.80 24.15 5.83
C ILE A 128 -4.48 22.79 5.22
N SER A 129 -4.41 22.72 3.91
CA SER A 129 -3.89 21.57 3.19
C SER A 129 -2.91 22.01 2.11
N CYS A 130 -1.71 21.46 2.18
CA CYS A 130 -0.61 21.75 1.29
C CYS A 130 -0.30 20.53 0.43
N TYR A 131 -0.18 20.73 -0.88
CA TYR A 131 0.05 19.66 -1.84
C TYR A 131 1.25 19.99 -2.73
N GLY A 132 2.14 19.01 -2.87
CA GLY A 132 3.30 19.13 -3.74
C GLY A 132 3.77 17.79 -4.28
N LEU A 133 4.60 17.88 -5.30
CA LEU A 133 5.36 16.74 -5.79
C LEU A 133 6.66 16.67 -5.01
N ASN A 134 6.94 15.51 -4.44
CA ASN A 134 8.20 15.24 -3.78
C ASN A 134 8.70 13.89 -4.29
N PHE A 135 9.86 13.87 -4.94
CA PHE A 135 10.44 12.66 -5.53
C PHE A 135 11.32 11.93 -4.51
N ASP A 136 10.71 11.39 -3.45
CA ASP A 136 11.42 10.66 -2.41
C ASP A 136 11.36 9.14 -2.62
N ILE A 137 12.20 8.66 -3.55
CA ILE A 137 12.31 7.24 -3.86
C ILE A 137 12.83 6.44 -2.65
N ALA A 138 13.72 7.04 -1.85
CA ALA A 138 14.30 6.37 -0.69
C ALA A 138 13.26 6.17 0.42
N GLY A 139 12.49 7.21 0.73
CA GLY A 139 11.37 7.15 1.67
C GLY A 139 10.29 6.17 1.21
N GLY A 140 9.97 6.16 -0.09
CA GLY A 140 9.04 5.22 -0.71
C GLY A 140 9.47 3.75 -0.56
N ILE A 141 10.72 3.43 -0.91
CA ILE A 141 11.27 2.07 -0.75
C ILE A 141 11.32 1.67 0.74
N GLY A 142 11.72 2.60 1.62
CA GLY A 142 11.73 2.36 3.06
C GLY A 142 10.35 1.99 3.61
N HIS A 143 9.31 2.71 3.19
CA HIS A 143 7.92 2.40 3.52
C HIS A 143 7.49 1.05 2.96
N ALA A 144 7.85 0.73 1.71
CA ALA A 144 7.56 -0.56 1.10
C ALA A 144 8.12 -1.72 1.94
N GLY A 145 9.41 -1.63 2.30
CA GLY A 145 10.10 -2.64 3.08
C GLY A 145 9.49 -2.83 4.45
N ALA A 146 9.16 -1.75 5.14
CA ALA A 146 8.52 -1.79 6.46
C ALA A 146 7.14 -2.47 6.40
N ILE A 147 6.29 -2.06 5.45
CA ILE A 147 4.93 -2.61 5.29
C ILE A 147 4.99 -4.10 4.91
N LEU A 148 5.87 -4.49 3.99
CA LEU A 148 6.03 -5.88 3.58
C LEU A 148 6.51 -6.75 4.74
N THR A 149 7.50 -6.29 5.51
CA THR A 149 8.05 -7.03 6.65
C THR A 149 7.00 -7.22 7.74
N LEU A 150 6.27 -6.16 8.09
CA LEU A 150 5.17 -6.23 9.06
C LEU A 150 4.05 -7.16 8.58
N SER A 151 3.64 -7.02 7.32
CA SER A 151 2.59 -7.86 6.72
C SER A 151 2.97 -9.34 6.74
N TRP A 152 4.23 -9.65 6.43
CA TRP A 152 4.75 -11.01 6.47
C TRP A 152 4.78 -11.59 7.90
N LEU A 153 5.22 -10.81 8.88
CA LEU A 153 5.22 -11.19 10.30
C LEU A 153 3.79 -11.47 10.80
N PHE A 154 2.86 -10.52 10.61
CA PHE A 154 1.47 -10.67 11.05
C PHE A 154 0.78 -11.85 10.37
N SER A 155 0.94 -11.98 9.04
CA SER A 155 0.36 -13.11 8.31
C SER A 155 0.87 -14.44 8.84
N SER A 156 2.17 -14.55 9.14
CA SER A 156 2.77 -15.78 9.66
C SER A 156 2.25 -16.13 11.06
N ILE A 157 2.13 -15.14 11.96
CA ILE A 157 1.59 -15.32 13.31
C ILE A 157 0.13 -15.76 13.27
N VAL A 158 -0.72 -15.05 12.50
CA VAL A 158 -2.16 -15.37 12.40
C VAL A 158 -2.37 -16.76 11.84
N LEU A 159 -1.62 -17.14 10.80
CA LEU A 159 -1.70 -18.46 10.20
C LEU A 159 -1.31 -19.55 11.21
N TRP A 160 -0.23 -19.34 11.97
CA TRP A 160 0.21 -20.26 13.01
C TRP A 160 -0.85 -20.42 14.13
N ILE A 161 -1.44 -19.32 14.60
CA ILE A 161 -2.51 -19.36 15.61
C ILE A 161 -3.71 -20.17 15.11
N LYS A 162 -4.19 -19.87 13.89
CA LYS A 162 -5.34 -20.58 13.30
C LYS A 162 -5.08 -22.08 13.16
N LEU A 163 -3.90 -22.46 12.68
CA LEU A 163 -3.53 -23.87 12.53
C LEU A 163 -3.44 -24.57 13.89
N LYS A 164 -2.87 -23.91 14.90
CA LYS A 164 -2.76 -24.48 16.26
C LYS A 164 -4.11 -24.62 16.96
N LEU A 165 -5.06 -23.70 16.72
CA LEU A 165 -6.42 -23.80 17.23
C LEU A 165 -7.19 -24.93 16.53
N TYR A 166 -7.13 -24.99 15.20
CA TYR A 166 -7.83 -26.01 14.42
C TYR A 166 -7.38 -27.43 14.78
N TYR A 167 -6.07 -27.62 15.01
CA TYR A 167 -5.55 -28.92 15.42
C TYR A 167 -5.82 -29.30 16.88
N LYS A 168 -6.26 -28.34 17.72
CA LYS A 168 -6.65 -28.63 19.10
C LYS A 168 -8.11 -29.12 19.20
N GLU A 169 -8.89 -28.92 18.14
CA GLU A 169 -10.31 -29.33 18.04
C GLU A 169 -10.52 -30.68 17.32
N THR A 170 -9.47 -31.25 16.72
CA THR A 170 -9.42 -32.63 16.19
C THR A 170 -8.57 -33.53 17.06
#